data_AF-A0A9P7DE05-F1
#
_entry.id   AF-A0A9P7DE05-F1
#
_cell.length_a   1.000
_cell.length_b   1.000
_cell.length_c   1.000
_cell.angle_alpha   90.00
_cell.angle_beta   90.00
_cell.angle_gamma   90.00
#
_symmetry.space_group_name_H-M   'P 1'
#
loop_
_entity.id
_entity.type
_entity.pdbx_description
1 polymer ?
#
loop_
_entity_poly.entity_id
_entity_poly.type
_entity_poly.pdbx_seq_one_letter_code
_entity_poly.pdbx_strand_id
1 'polypeptide(L)'
;MTRRRKNTPKQKARTELAGEAQKTDGPLSPRAPTTQYQHFIPRFILRRFQVGPVKSKTERQQEFRRTGVDPEYVHYYDIATGSLDIRSIGKVYGVPNIYQDVRNTHDINKVEEKLAELERHAASIITDLHKALPQGTFTLKRRSLELLRKFLFIMHYRNVSCSDIYFQADHPNNASSRQWIESFMKAKGIDSAVGVWLHFLEYYLDSSHSDIMRDAAKVVEKYGEEGLQDMIAESHIPPDLEHFPAYTYHVHASYYFFSIWEAAEGEEFILTQNGFGLWEGLADGYPDLHRIFIVSPRIALILCKNVLRPEMKAIAYITRVSLRSSLLDVNPAPPTPIYASGPISRADRNSAISLARYRSSQTGANDSFVFKIAKLSRRQTLALNSVLLVNVKQTGSLTFLSRGSMLRTARAFRSFPANFLAGELLIPLIAQLTDTTETEVSPLRQPPAAVLDQDVDAPTLVASTPTLVAPTAPTPTPTPTLVAPTLVDIVLHGLASLAYFIYCIFLVFLVYLGIVKLASLVT
;
A
#
# COMPACT_ATOMS: atom_id res chain seq x y z
N MET A 1 34.75 61.99 23.19
CA MET A 1 35.68 62.05 22.04
C MET A 1 35.39 60.84 21.14
N THR A 2 34.59 60.99 20.06
CA THR A 2 35.02 61.07 18.64
C THR A 2 35.88 59.86 18.21
N ARG A 3 35.48 58.97 17.28
CA ARG A 3 35.20 59.06 15.82
C ARG A 3 34.67 57.67 15.39
N ARG A 4 33.58 57.46 14.63
CA ARG A 4 33.19 57.83 13.25
C ARG A 4 34.02 57.15 12.13
N ARG A 5 33.36 56.18 11.47
CA ARG A 5 33.38 55.70 10.06
C ARG A 5 34.61 55.99 9.18
N LYS A 6 34.96 55.01 8.33
CA LYS A 6 34.99 55.20 6.87
C LYS A 6 34.93 53.88 6.06
N ASN A 7 34.07 53.93 5.05
CA ASN A 7 33.89 52.96 3.97
C ASN A 7 34.88 53.17 2.83
N THR A 8 35.00 52.12 2.00
CA THR A 8 35.33 52.08 0.56
C THR A 8 36.75 52.43 0.12
N PRO A 9 37.14 52.17 -1.15
CA PRO A 9 36.94 51.00 -2.03
C PRO A 9 38.28 50.59 -2.72
N LYS A 10 38.36 49.45 -3.43
CA LYS A 10 39.33 49.33 -4.54
C LYS A 10 38.76 48.59 -5.74
N GLN A 11 38.69 49.35 -6.84
CA GLN A 11 38.45 48.93 -8.21
C GLN A 11 39.75 48.45 -8.87
N LYS A 12 39.59 47.43 -9.72
CA LYS A 12 40.22 47.18 -11.03
C LYS A 12 41.74 47.34 -11.20
N ALA A 13 42.36 46.24 -11.62
CA ALA A 13 43.32 46.25 -12.72
C ALA A 13 42.86 45.23 -13.78
N ARG A 14 42.85 45.70 -15.02
CA ARG A 14 42.39 45.08 -16.26
C ARG A 14 43.65 44.70 -17.04
N THR A 15 43.77 43.46 -17.49
CA THR A 15 44.65 43.11 -18.60
C THR A 15 43.84 42.25 -19.56
N GLU A 16 43.38 42.87 -20.63
CA GLU A 16 42.87 42.22 -21.83
C GLU A 16 44.07 41.84 -22.71
N LEU A 17 44.11 40.60 -23.18
CA LEU A 17 44.75 40.26 -24.44
C LEU A 17 43.74 39.41 -25.23
N ALA A 18 43.52 39.88 -26.44
CA ALA A 18 42.42 39.55 -27.32
C ALA A 18 42.57 38.16 -27.97
N GLY A 19 41.41 37.56 -28.23
CA GLY A 19 41.23 36.39 -29.07
C GLY A 19 39.73 36.33 -29.37
N GLU A 20 39.29 37.15 -30.33
CA GLU A 20 37.93 37.21 -30.82
C GLU A 20 37.49 35.84 -31.38
N ALA A 21 36.49 35.24 -30.74
CA ALA A 21 35.56 34.33 -31.40
C ALA A 21 34.16 34.90 -31.17
N GLN A 22 33.54 35.34 -32.27
CA GLN A 22 32.21 35.93 -32.32
C GLN A 22 31.19 35.08 -31.54
N LYS A 23 30.60 35.73 -30.56
CA LYS A 23 29.45 35.23 -29.80
C LYS A 23 28.21 35.43 -30.66
N THR A 24 27.82 34.41 -31.42
CA THR A 24 26.47 34.30 -31.93
C THR A 24 25.57 33.85 -30.79
N ASP A 25 24.86 34.81 -30.18
CA ASP A 25 23.75 34.54 -29.26
C ASP A 25 22.60 33.93 -30.08
N GLY A 26 22.71 32.63 -30.37
CA GLY A 26 21.59 31.81 -30.81
C GLY A 26 20.65 31.51 -29.64
N PRO A 27 19.34 31.31 -29.88
CA PRO A 27 18.42 30.91 -28.82
C PRO A 27 18.93 29.61 -28.20
N LEU A 28 19.14 29.61 -26.88
CA LEU A 28 19.46 28.43 -26.10
C LEU A 28 18.45 27.34 -26.46
N SER A 29 18.92 26.34 -27.19
CA SER A 29 18.17 25.11 -27.44
C SER A 29 17.71 24.57 -26.08
N PRO A 30 16.43 24.18 -25.91
CA PRO A 30 15.96 23.62 -24.66
C PRO A 30 16.88 22.45 -24.30
N ARG A 31 17.56 22.56 -23.15
CA ARG A 31 18.41 21.49 -22.63
C ARG A 31 17.54 20.23 -22.59
N ALA A 32 17.95 19.19 -23.33
CA ALA A 32 17.17 17.96 -23.43
C ALA A 32 16.74 17.50 -22.01
N PRO A 33 15.48 17.10 -21.80
CA PRO A 33 15.00 16.72 -20.49
C PRO A 33 15.91 15.65 -19.91
N THR A 34 16.54 15.92 -18.77
CA THR A 34 17.39 14.93 -18.11
C THR A 34 16.49 13.77 -17.68
N THR A 35 16.78 12.57 -18.17
CA THR A 35 16.11 11.35 -17.73
C THR A 35 16.27 11.21 -16.22
N GLN A 36 15.15 11.22 -15.50
CA GLN A 36 15.11 11.08 -14.04
C GLN A 36 14.55 9.71 -13.69
N TYR A 37 15.25 9.00 -12.81
CA TYR A 37 14.79 7.71 -12.28
C TYR A 37 13.87 7.99 -11.07
N GLN A 38 12.58 7.72 -11.19
CA GLN A 38 11.62 7.90 -10.09
C GLN A 38 11.19 6.58 -9.48
N HIS A 39 11.11 6.55 -8.15
CA HIS A 39 10.77 5.37 -7.37
C HIS A 39 9.25 5.24 -7.20
N PHE A 40 8.66 4.16 -7.72
CA PHE A 40 7.26 3.85 -7.42
C PHE A 40 7.09 3.22 -6.03
N ILE A 41 8.15 2.64 -5.44
CA ILE A 41 8.22 2.33 -4.00
C ILE A 41 9.11 3.36 -3.29
N PRO A 42 8.61 4.16 -2.33
CA PRO A 42 9.37 5.21 -1.68
C PRO A 42 10.66 4.70 -1.05
N ARG A 43 11.76 5.44 -1.25
CA ARG A 43 13.07 5.08 -0.67
C ARG A 43 13.04 5.01 0.86
N PHE A 44 12.17 5.77 1.53
CA PHE A 44 12.06 5.69 2.99
C PHE A 44 11.49 4.34 3.47
N ILE A 45 10.69 3.66 2.65
CA ILE A 45 10.22 2.29 2.92
C ILE A 45 11.35 1.31 2.64
N LEU A 46 12.04 1.43 1.49
CA LEU A 46 13.15 0.54 1.13
C LEU A 46 14.27 0.55 2.19
N ARG A 47 14.54 1.70 2.81
CA ARG A 47 15.51 1.82 3.91
C ARG A 47 15.16 1.00 5.15
N ARG A 48 13.88 0.64 5.33
CA ARG A 48 13.47 -0.27 6.41
C ARG A 48 13.89 -1.72 6.15
N PHE A 49 14.23 -2.04 4.90
CA PHE A 49 14.77 -3.34 4.46
C PHE A 49 16.29 -3.27 4.22
N GLN A 50 16.94 -2.18 4.64
CA GLN A 50 18.35 -1.97 4.36
C GLN A 50 19.22 -3.05 5.01
N VAL A 51 20.17 -3.56 4.24
CA VAL A 51 21.26 -4.42 4.74
C VAL A 51 22.50 -3.60 5.03
N GLY A 52 23.26 -4.03 6.05
CA GLY A 52 24.45 -3.32 6.51
C GLY A 52 24.16 -2.11 7.41
N PRO A 53 25.17 -1.29 7.73
CA PRO A 53 25.05 -0.23 8.73
C PRO A 53 24.13 0.90 8.25
N VAL A 54 23.19 1.31 9.10
CA VAL A 54 22.32 2.46 8.86
C VAL A 54 23.14 3.73 8.96
N LYS A 55 23.20 4.50 7.87
CA LYS A 55 23.94 5.77 7.77
C LYS A 55 22.99 6.96 7.96
N SER A 56 23.45 7.99 8.65
CA SER A 56 22.77 9.28 8.76
C SER A 56 22.59 9.94 7.39
N LYS A 57 21.72 10.95 7.29
CA LYS A 57 21.55 11.73 6.05
C LYS A 57 22.86 12.38 5.59
N THR A 58 23.66 12.90 6.53
CA THR A 58 24.92 13.57 6.24
C THR A 58 25.96 12.60 5.69
N GLU A 59 26.13 11.44 6.33
CA GLU A 59 27.07 10.40 5.89
C GLU A 59 26.73 9.89 4.48
N ARG A 60 25.44 9.63 4.22
CA ARG A 60 24.97 9.20 2.90
C ARG A 60 25.27 10.24 1.83
N GLN A 61 25.00 11.51 2.13
CA GLN A 61 25.24 12.59 1.18
C GLN A 61 26.73 12.78 0.89
N GLN A 62 27.58 12.62 1.90
CA GLN A 62 29.03 12.71 1.77
C GLN A 62 29.58 11.55 0.92
N GLU A 63 29.11 10.33 1.17
CA GLU A 63 29.55 9.16 0.41
C GLU A 63 29.05 9.20 -1.04
N PHE A 64 27.80 9.57 -1.26
CA PHE A 64 27.27 9.76 -2.61
C PHE A 64 28.08 10.83 -3.39
N ARG A 65 28.45 11.94 -2.74
CA ARG A 65 29.31 12.95 -3.36
C ARG A 65 30.71 12.41 -3.71
N ARG A 66 31.21 11.46 -2.93
CA ARG A 66 32.53 10.85 -3.13
C ARG A 66 32.53 9.78 -4.22
N THR A 67 31.51 8.93 -4.28
CA THR A 67 31.50 7.72 -5.13
C THR A 67 30.51 7.79 -6.29
N GLY A 68 29.54 8.71 -6.25
CA GLY A 68 28.40 8.72 -7.18
C GLY A 68 27.43 7.56 -6.98
N VAL A 69 27.60 6.76 -5.92
CA VAL A 69 26.80 5.56 -5.63
C VAL A 69 26.06 5.76 -4.32
N ASP A 70 24.77 5.43 -4.33
CA ASP A 70 23.93 5.44 -3.12
C ASP A 70 24.37 4.30 -2.18
N PRO A 71 24.85 4.59 -0.96
CA PRO A 71 25.47 3.61 -0.08
C PRO A 71 24.47 2.79 0.74
N GLU A 72 23.21 2.74 0.29
CA GLU A 72 22.11 2.01 0.89
C GLU A 72 21.75 0.83 -0.02
N TYR A 73 21.67 -0.37 0.54
CA TYR A 73 21.44 -1.60 -0.22
C TYR A 73 20.34 -2.45 0.42
N VAL A 74 19.73 -3.33 -0.37
CA VAL A 74 18.73 -4.30 0.08
C VAL A 74 19.04 -5.69 -0.49
N HIS A 75 18.60 -6.75 0.20
CA HIS A 75 18.49 -8.05 -0.46
C HIS A 75 17.38 -7.96 -1.51
N TYR A 76 17.71 -8.38 -2.73
CA TYR A 76 16.81 -8.31 -3.87
C TYR A 76 16.83 -9.66 -4.59
N TYR A 77 15.66 -10.28 -4.68
CA TYR A 77 15.45 -11.47 -5.49
C TYR A 77 14.71 -11.09 -6.77
N ASP A 78 15.34 -11.39 -7.90
CA ASP A 78 14.79 -11.17 -9.23
C ASP A 78 14.15 -12.47 -9.73
N ILE A 79 12.83 -12.46 -9.91
CA ILE A 79 12.07 -13.69 -10.24
C ILE A 79 12.41 -14.16 -11.65
N ALA A 80 12.65 -13.23 -12.58
CA ALA A 80 12.86 -13.55 -13.99
C ALA A 80 14.22 -14.23 -14.20
N THR A 81 15.25 -13.74 -13.53
CA THR A 81 16.61 -14.32 -13.62
C THR A 81 16.85 -15.41 -12.58
N GLY A 82 16.00 -15.51 -11.56
CA GLY A 82 16.21 -16.37 -10.42
C GLY A 82 17.42 -15.99 -9.57
N SER A 83 17.91 -14.75 -9.63
CA SER A 83 19.12 -14.32 -8.90
C SER A 83 18.80 -13.63 -7.58
N LEU A 84 19.52 -14.01 -6.52
CA LEU A 84 19.51 -13.32 -5.22
C LEU A 84 20.79 -12.49 -5.06
N ASP A 85 20.63 -11.17 -5.09
CA ASP A 85 21.75 -10.23 -5.00
C ASP A 85 21.53 -9.17 -3.92
N ILE A 86 22.57 -8.37 -3.66
CA ILE A 86 22.46 -7.12 -2.90
C ILE A 86 22.44 -5.97 -3.91
N ARG A 87 21.33 -5.22 -3.98
CA ARG A 87 21.16 -4.11 -4.93
C ARG A 87 21.02 -2.78 -4.22
N SER A 88 21.51 -1.72 -4.86
CA SER A 88 21.40 -0.35 -4.34
C SER A 88 19.95 0.12 -4.35
N ILE A 89 19.49 0.73 -3.25
CA ILE A 89 18.14 1.29 -3.12
C ILE A 89 17.84 2.28 -4.26
N GLY A 90 18.83 3.09 -4.64
CA GLY A 90 18.69 4.06 -5.73
C GLY A 90 18.42 3.46 -7.11
N LYS A 91 18.55 2.13 -7.29
CA LYS A 91 18.43 1.43 -8.58
C LYS A 91 17.34 0.36 -8.62
N VAL A 92 16.57 0.19 -7.55
CA VAL A 92 15.48 -0.78 -7.48
C VAL A 92 14.14 -0.07 -7.32
N TYR A 93 13.08 -0.69 -7.83
CA TYR A 93 11.70 -0.19 -7.71
C TYR A 93 11.48 1.25 -8.21
N GLY A 94 12.17 1.62 -9.27
CA GLY A 94 11.93 2.85 -10.01
C GLY A 94 11.92 2.63 -11.52
N VAL A 95 11.36 3.60 -12.21
CA VAL A 95 11.25 3.64 -13.68
C VAL A 95 11.67 5.03 -14.14
N PRO A 96 12.43 5.16 -15.24
CA PRO A 96 12.74 6.45 -15.81
C PRO A 96 11.48 7.19 -16.29
N ASN A 97 11.37 8.46 -15.93
CA ASN A 97 10.40 9.42 -16.44
C ASN A 97 8.91 9.08 -16.27
N ILE A 98 8.55 8.22 -15.31
CA ILE A 98 7.16 7.75 -15.12
C ILE A 98 6.16 8.87 -14.78
N TYR A 99 6.64 9.98 -14.19
CA TYR A 99 5.79 11.12 -13.82
C TYR A 99 6.03 12.37 -14.68
N GLN A 100 6.76 12.25 -15.79
CA GLN A 100 7.00 13.40 -16.64
C GLN A 100 5.74 13.80 -17.40
N ASP A 101 5.25 15.00 -17.12
CA ASP A 101 4.18 15.61 -17.91
C ASP A 101 4.77 16.48 -19.01
N VAL A 102 4.94 15.90 -20.20
CA VAL A 102 5.45 16.60 -21.38
C VAL A 102 4.55 17.75 -21.84
N ARG A 103 3.30 17.81 -21.35
CA ARG A 103 2.36 18.91 -21.64
C ARG A 103 2.64 20.12 -20.76
N ASN A 104 3.20 19.92 -19.58
CA ASN A 104 3.61 21.00 -18.70
C ASN A 104 5.05 21.44 -19.02
N THR A 105 5.18 22.28 -20.05
CA THR A 105 6.48 22.79 -20.52
C THR A 105 7.21 23.69 -19.51
N HIS A 106 6.51 24.16 -18.47
CA HIS A 106 7.10 25.02 -17.43
C HIS A 106 7.72 24.21 -16.29
N ASP A 107 7.12 23.07 -15.95
CA ASP A 107 7.62 22.16 -14.92
C ASP A 107 7.18 20.71 -15.21
N ILE A 108 8.04 20.01 -15.94
CA ILE A 108 7.82 18.62 -16.35
C ILE A 108 7.85 17.66 -15.14
N ASN A 109 8.47 18.06 -14.02
CA ASN A 109 8.67 17.22 -12.82
C ASN A 109 7.76 17.60 -11.65
N LYS A 110 6.78 18.48 -11.86
CA LYS A 110 5.84 18.97 -10.84
C LYS A 110 5.20 17.87 -9.99
N VAL A 111 4.83 16.75 -10.62
CA VAL A 111 4.22 15.59 -9.95
C VAL A 111 5.18 14.95 -8.95
N GLU A 112 6.46 14.82 -9.32
CA GLU A 112 7.50 14.23 -8.46
C GLU A 112 7.73 15.07 -7.19
N GLU A 113 7.75 16.39 -7.31
CA GLU A 113 7.91 17.28 -6.15
C GLU A 113 6.76 17.13 -5.13
N LYS A 114 5.52 17.05 -5.64
CA LYS A 114 4.34 16.84 -4.80
C LYS A 114 4.32 15.46 -4.15
N LEU A 115 4.76 14.43 -4.87
CA LEU A 115 4.93 13.09 -4.31
C LEU A 115 5.98 13.09 -3.20
N ALA A 116 7.12 13.74 -3.40
CA ALA A 116 8.18 13.84 -2.40
C ALA A 116 7.69 14.53 -1.11
N GLU A 117 6.84 15.55 -1.22
CA GLU A 117 6.21 16.19 -0.06
C GLU A 117 5.26 15.25 0.70
N LEU A 118 4.36 14.56 -0.02
CA LEU A 118 3.44 13.58 0.59
C LEU A 118 4.22 12.45 1.29
N GLU A 119 5.25 11.92 0.63
CA GLU A 119 6.14 10.89 1.16
C GLU A 119 6.89 11.36 2.41
N ARG A 120 7.39 12.61 2.43
CA ARG A 120 8.08 13.18 3.60
C ARG A 120 7.19 13.16 4.84
N HIS A 121 5.93 13.57 4.69
CA HIS A 121 4.97 13.56 5.79
C HIS A 121 4.59 12.14 6.22
N ALA A 122 4.34 11.24 5.27
CA ALA A 122 4.05 9.84 5.56
C ALA A 122 5.23 9.14 6.27
N ALA A 123 6.48 9.42 5.85
CA ALA A 123 7.68 8.89 6.47
C ALA A 123 7.83 9.31 7.93
N SER A 124 7.44 10.54 8.29
CA SER A 124 7.40 11.00 9.68
C SER A 124 6.42 10.18 10.50
N ILE A 125 5.18 10.01 10.02
CA ILE A 125 4.15 9.24 10.70
C ILE A 125 4.58 7.78 10.90
N ILE A 126 5.12 7.14 9.86
CA ILE A 126 5.58 5.74 9.93
C ILE A 126 6.79 5.60 10.87
N THR A 127 7.65 6.61 10.95
CA THR A 127 8.76 6.63 11.91
C THR A 127 8.26 6.69 13.34
N ASP A 128 7.24 7.50 13.62
CA ASP A 128 6.64 7.58 14.95
C ASP A 128 5.87 6.29 15.29
N LEU A 129 5.23 5.67 14.29
CA LEU A 129 4.61 4.36 14.47
C LEU A 129 5.62 3.28 14.87
N HIS A 130 6.81 3.25 14.27
CA HIS A 130 7.87 2.34 14.69
C HIS A 130 8.27 2.53 16.15
N LYS A 131 8.36 3.79 16.62
CA LYS A 131 8.66 4.10 18.02
C LYS A 131 7.54 3.67 18.97
N ALA A 132 6.31 3.58 18.46
CA ALA A 132 5.11 3.20 19.18
C ALA A 132 4.88 1.67 19.28
N LEU A 133 5.67 0.86 18.57
CA LEU A 133 5.53 -0.61 18.57
C LEU A 133 5.61 -1.20 20.00
N PRO A 134 6.61 -0.85 20.85
CA PRO A 134 6.70 -1.43 22.19
C PRO A 134 5.49 -1.13 23.09
N GLN A 135 4.80 -0.01 22.85
CA GLN A 135 3.61 0.40 23.61
C GLN A 135 2.34 -0.32 23.15
N GLY A 136 2.36 -0.99 21.99
CA GLY A 136 1.22 -1.71 21.42
C GLY A 136 0.03 -0.83 21.00
N THR A 137 0.18 0.50 21.07
CA THR A 137 -0.86 1.47 20.70
C THR A 137 -0.25 2.66 19.98
N PHE A 138 -1.02 3.28 19.08
CA PHE A 138 -0.58 4.45 18.32
C PHE A 138 -1.72 5.44 18.19
N THR A 139 -1.47 6.72 18.43
CA THR A 139 -2.52 7.75 18.35
C THR A 139 -2.22 8.72 17.22
N LEU A 140 -3.20 8.93 16.33
CA LEU A 140 -3.11 9.91 15.25
C LEU A 140 -4.19 10.97 15.39
N LYS A 141 -3.82 12.22 15.16
CA LYS A 141 -4.81 13.27 14.86
C LYS A 141 -5.45 13.02 13.50
N ARG A 142 -6.66 13.54 13.30
CA ARG A 142 -7.43 13.42 12.05
C ARG A 142 -6.58 13.75 10.83
N ARG A 143 -5.90 14.90 10.82
CA ARG A 143 -5.10 15.34 9.66
C ARG A 143 -3.97 14.38 9.31
N SER A 144 -3.31 13.79 10.31
CA SER A 144 -2.27 12.78 10.08
C SER A 144 -2.86 11.48 9.54
N LEU A 145 -4.02 11.05 10.05
CA LEU A 145 -4.72 9.87 9.54
C LEU A 145 -5.22 10.07 8.11
N GLU A 146 -5.80 11.23 7.80
CA GLU A 146 -6.25 11.62 6.45
C GLU A 146 -5.08 11.67 5.46
N LEU A 147 -3.94 12.24 5.87
CA LEU A 147 -2.71 12.24 5.08
C LEU A 147 -2.23 10.81 4.81
N LEU A 148 -2.24 9.94 5.82
CA LEU A 148 -1.82 8.55 5.66
C LEU A 148 -2.77 7.79 4.72
N ARG A 149 -4.08 8.01 4.80
CA ARG A 149 -5.06 7.44 3.86
C ARG A 149 -4.80 7.89 2.42
N LYS A 150 -4.56 9.20 2.22
CA LYS A 150 -4.18 9.75 0.92
C LYS A 150 -2.88 9.12 0.41
N PHE A 151 -1.86 9.01 1.27
CA PHE A 151 -0.60 8.34 0.93
C PHE A 151 -0.82 6.89 0.47
N LEU A 152 -1.58 6.08 1.20
CA LEU A 152 -1.84 4.68 0.81
C LEU A 152 -2.63 4.58 -0.51
N PHE A 153 -3.63 5.45 -0.72
CA PHE A 153 -4.36 5.51 -1.98
C PHE A 153 -3.41 5.82 -3.14
N ILE A 154 -2.57 6.85 -3.00
CA ILE A 154 -1.59 7.24 -4.02
C ILE A 154 -0.55 6.13 -4.28
N MET A 155 -0.09 5.46 -3.23
CA MET A 155 0.86 4.34 -3.34
C MET A 155 0.32 3.19 -4.19
N HIS A 156 -0.98 2.91 -4.09
CA HIS A 156 -1.62 1.96 -4.99
C HIS A 156 -1.78 2.54 -6.39
N TYR A 157 -2.36 3.74 -6.49
CA TYR A 157 -2.68 4.39 -7.76
C TYR A 157 -1.46 4.61 -8.66
N ARG A 158 -0.28 4.84 -8.05
CA ARG A 158 0.97 5.09 -8.77
C ARG A 158 1.74 3.83 -9.19
N ASN A 159 1.18 2.65 -8.92
CA ASN A 159 1.77 1.40 -9.39
C ASN A 159 1.91 1.46 -10.92
N VAL A 160 3.05 1.00 -11.45
CA VAL A 160 3.38 1.08 -12.87
C VAL A 160 2.32 0.41 -13.74
N SER A 161 1.68 -0.68 -13.27
CA SER A 161 0.60 -1.30 -14.04
C SER A 161 -0.65 -0.42 -14.18
N CYS A 162 -0.86 0.54 -13.30
CA CYS A 162 -2.04 1.40 -13.30
C CYS A 162 -1.95 2.52 -14.33
N SER A 163 -0.75 3.04 -14.64
CA SER A 163 -0.59 4.17 -15.57
C SER A 163 -1.11 3.84 -16.95
N ASP A 164 -0.87 2.61 -17.41
CA ASP A 164 -1.24 2.21 -18.76
C ASP A 164 -2.68 1.70 -18.79
N ILE A 165 -3.11 0.92 -17.79
CA ILE A 165 -4.35 0.15 -17.86
C ILE A 165 -5.58 0.92 -17.37
N TYR A 166 -5.47 1.82 -16.38
CA TYR A 166 -6.65 2.36 -15.68
C TYR A 166 -7.62 3.15 -16.56
N PHE A 167 -7.08 3.80 -17.59
CA PHE A 167 -7.87 4.65 -18.50
C PHE A 167 -7.72 4.21 -19.96
N GLN A 168 -7.30 2.97 -20.20
CA GLN A 168 -7.40 2.35 -21.52
C GLN A 168 -8.85 1.99 -21.80
N ALA A 169 -9.52 2.78 -22.65
CA ALA A 169 -10.95 2.64 -22.93
C ALA A 169 -11.31 1.26 -23.52
N ASP A 170 -10.41 0.65 -24.27
CA ASP A 170 -10.56 -0.65 -24.91
C ASP A 170 -10.22 -1.84 -23.98
N HIS A 171 -9.62 -1.60 -22.81
CA HIS A 171 -9.28 -2.65 -21.87
C HIS A 171 -10.56 -3.35 -21.35
N PRO A 172 -10.62 -4.70 -21.30
CA PRO A 172 -11.82 -5.44 -20.89
C PRO A 172 -12.37 -5.01 -19.52
N ASN A 173 -11.49 -4.78 -18.55
CA ASN A 173 -11.87 -4.37 -17.20
C ASN A 173 -12.33 -2.89 -17.11
N ASN A 174 -12.28 -2.13 -18.19
CA ASN A 174 -12.80 -0.76 -18.27
C ASN A 174 -14.08 -0.65 -19.10
N ALA A 175 -14.64 -1.78 -19.58
CA ALA A 175 -15.80 -1.79 -20.46
C ALA A 175 -16.97 -0.97 -19.93
N SER A 176 -17.22 -1.00 -18.62
CA SER A 176 -18.28 -0.25 -17.95
C SER A 176 -18.06 1.26 -17.87
N SER A 177 -16.80 1.70 -17.97
CA SER A 177 -16.39 3.11 -17.91
C SER A 177 -15.95 3.66 -19.26
N ARG A 178 -15.97 2.85 -20.34
CA ARG A 178 -15.42 3.22 -21.65
C ARG A 178 -15.93 4.56 -22.15
N GLN A 179 -17.25 4.72 -22.20
CA GLN A 179 -17.87 5.94 -22.70
C GLN A 179 -17.52 7.18 -21.87
N TRP A 180 -17.41 7.02 -20.55
CA TRP A 180 -16.97 8.08 -19.65
C TRP A 180 -15.50 8.45 -19.90
N ILE A 181 -14.61 7.46 -20.03
CA ILE A 181 -13.19 7.69 -20.34
C ILE A 181 -13.05 8.47 -21.65
N GLU A 182 -13.68 8.00 -22.72
CA GLU A 182 -13.63 8.63 -24.04
C GLU A 182 -14.17 10.07 -24.02
N SER A 183 -15.28 10.29 -23.31
CA SER A 183 -15.90 11.62 -23.18
C SER A 183 -15.03 12.56 -22.35
N PHE A 184 -14.42 12.06 -21.27
CA PHE A 184 -13.49 12.82 -20.46
C PHE A 184 -12.23 13.23 -21.26
N MET A 185 -11.63 12.27 -21.97
CA MET A 185 -10.49 12.48 -22.85
C MET A 185 -10.78 13.57 -23.89
N LYS A 186 -11.92 13.46 -24.58
CA LYS A 186 -12.38 14.45 -25.56
C LYS A 186 -12.60 15.82 -24.92
N ALA A 187 -13.30 15.89 -23.79
CA ALA A 187 -13.63 17.15 -23.11
C ALA A 187 -12.40 17.89 -22.58
N LYS A 188 -11.35 17.16 -22.17
CA LYS A 188 -10.11 17.72 -21.64
C LYS A 188 -8.97 17.84 -22.67
N GLY A 189 -9.21 17.40 -23.91
CA GLY A 189 -8.16 17.34 -24.94
C GLY A 189 -6.98 16.48 -24.48
N ILE A 190 -7.24 15.29 -23.93
CA ILE A 190 -6.24 14.31 -23.53
C ILE A 190 -6.30 13.14 -24.52
N ASP A 191 -5.17 12.78 -25.09
CA ASP A 191 -5.05 11.81 -26.20
C ASP A 191 -4.58 10.41 -25.75
N SER A 192 -4.24 10.23 -24.47
CA SER A 192 -3.68 8.98 -23.94
C SER A 192 -4.20 8.65 -22.54
N ALA A 193 -4.28 7.34 -22.24
CA ALA A 193 -4.63 6.82 -20.92
C ALA A 193 -3.68 7.31 -19.81
N VAL A 194 -2.37 7.35 -20.11
CA VAL A 194 -1.34 7.88 -19.21
C VAL A 194 -1.57 9.35 -18.91
N GLY A 195 -1.98 10.15 -19.91
CA GLY A 195 -2.33 11.55 -19.71
C GLY A 195 -3.51 11.74 -18.77
N VAL A 196 -4.54 10.88 -18.85
CA VAL A 196 -5.68 10.87 -17.93
C VAL A 196 -5.23 10.46 -16.53
N TRP A 197 -4.39 9.43 -16.43
CA TRP A 197 -3.84 8.96 -15.17
C TRP A 197 -3.02 10.05 -14.45
N LEU A 198 -2.15 10.76 -15.17
CA LEU A 198 -1.37 11.91 -14.66
C LEU A 198 -2.30 13.05 -14.22
N HIS A 199 -3.31 13.37 -15.03
CA HIS A 199 -4.29 14.41 -14.70
C HIS A 199 -4.97 14.16 -13.34
N PHE A 200 -5.41 12.92 -13.10
CA PHE A 200 -6.03 12.59 -11.82
C PHE A 200 -5.01 12.42 -10.69
N LEU A 201 -3.78 11.95 -10.97
CA LEU A 201 -2.70 11.96 -9.99
C LEU A 201 -2.45 13.38 -9.46
N GLU A 202 -2.40 14.36 -10.36
CA GLU A 202 -2.30 15.78 -9.99
C GLU A 202 -3.48 16.24 -9.16
N TYR A 203 -4.72 15.95 -9.58
CA TYR A 203 -5.92 16.29 -8.81
C TYR A 203 -5.85 15.75 -7.38
N TYR A 204 -5.48 14.48 -7.21
CA TYR A 204 -5.37 13.90 -5.89
C TYR A 204 -4.25 14.54 -5.07
N LEU A 205 -3.12 14.90 -5.68
CA LEU A 205 -2.00 15.53 -4.99
C LEU A 205 -2.31 16.97 -4.57
N ASP A 206 -2.94 17.75 -5.46
CA ASP A 206 -3.27 19.16 -5.23
C ASP A 206 -4.44 19.37 -4.27
N SER A 207 -5.40 18.45 -4.28
CA SER A 207 -6.58 18.55 -3.41
C SER A 207 -6.29 17.99 -2.02
N SER A 208 -6.70 18.69 -0.96
CA SER A 208 -6.64 18.11 0.38
C SER A 208 -7.61 16.93 0.50
N HIS A 209 -7.39 16.02 1.47
CA HIS A 209 -8.34 14.94 1.74
C HIS A 209 -9.77 15.49 1.93
N SER A 210 -9.92 16.56 2.71
CA SER A 210 -11.20 17.21 2.96
C SER A 210 -11.87 17.74 1.69
N ASP A 211 -11.10 18.29 0.75
CA ASP A 211 -11.65 18.81 -0.51
C ASP A 211 -12.15 17.67 -1.40
N ILE A 212 -11.37 16.60 -1.53
CA ILE A 212 -11.76 15.40 -2.27
C ILE A 212 -13.04 14.80 -1.67
N MET A 213 -13.12 14.67 -0.34
CA MET A 213 -14.31 14.14 0.33
C MET A 213 -15.53 15.04 0.17
N ARG A 214 -15.35 16.37 0.07
CA ARG A 214 -16.44 17.31 -0.17
C ARG A 214 -16.96 17.20 -1.61
N ASP A 215 -16.08 17.04 -2.58
CA ASP A 215 -16.48 16.82 -3.97
C ASP A 215 -17.19 15.48 -4.13
N ALA A 216 -16.69 14.42 -3.48
CA ALA A 216 -17.37 13.14 -3.43
C ALA A 216 -18.75 13.23 -2.75
N ALA A 217 -18.88 14.01 -1.67
CA ALA A 217 -20.16 14.20 -1.00
C ALA A 217 -21.21 14.85 -1.90
N LYS A 218 -20.83 15.74 -2.83
CA LYS A 218 -21.76 16.29 -3.84
C LYS A 218 -22.28 15.21 -4.78
N VAL A 219 -21.40 14.31 -5.22
CA VAL A 219 -21.76 13.18 -6.09
C VAL A 219 -22.71 12.24 -5.37
N VAL A 220 -22.40 11.88 -4.12
CA VAL A 220 -23.24 11.03 -3.27
C VAL A 220 -24.60 11.67 -2.99
N GLU A 221 -24.66 12.97 -2.71
CA GLU A 221 -25.92 13.67 -2.48
C GLU A 221 -26.81 13.69 -3.73
N LYS A 222 -26.20 13.86 -4.91
CA LYS A 222 -26.93 13.98 -6.19
C LYS A 222 -27.55 12.65 -6.62
N TYR A 223 -26.81 11.56 -6.48
CA TYR A 223 -27.18 10.26 -7.06
C TYR A 223 -27.59 9.22 -6.02
N GLY A 224 -27.32 9.47 -4.74
CA GLY A 224 -27.39 8.45 -3.70
C GLY A 224 -26.27 7.42 -3.86
N GLU A 225 -25.91 6.75 -2.78
CA GLU A 225 -24.92 5.68 -2.87
C GLU A 225 -25.45 4.46 -3.66
N GLU A 226 -26.76 4.18 -3.56
CA GLU A 226 -27.43 3.12 -4.34
C GLU A 226 -27.43 3.44 -5.84
N GLY A 227 -27.82 4.66 -6.22
CA GLY A 227 -27.79 5.06 -7.64
C GLY A 227 -26.38 5.05 -8.22
N LEU A 228 -25.36 5.41 -7.44
CA LEU A 228 -23.96 5.29 -7.88
C LEU A 228 -23.50 3.84 -8.00
N GLN A 229 -24.01 2.94 -7.15
CA GLN A 229 -23.77 1.51 -7.28
C GLN A 229 -24.38 0.95 -8.55
N ASP A 230 -25.65 1.28 -8.82
CA ASP A 230 -26.36 0.80 -10.01
C ASP A 230 -25.68 1.30 -11.30
N MET A 231 -25.28 2.58 -11.35
CA MET A 231 -24.53 3.13 -12.48
C MET A 231 -23.25 2.35 -12.79
N ILE A 232 -22.60 1.84 -11.74
CA ILE A 232 -21.31 1.19 -11.85
C ILE A 232 -21.47 -0.31 -12.14
N ALA A 233 -22.49 -0.96 -11.56
CA ALA A 233 -22.87 -2.34 -11.84
C ALA A 233 -23.44 -2.51 -13.26
N GLU A 234 -24.29 -1.59 -13.70
CA GLU A 234 -24.97 -1.63 -15.00
C GLU A 234 -24.17 -0.99 -16.14
N SER A 235 -22.91 -0.61 -15.89
CA SER A 235 -22.03 -0.05 -16.93
C SER A 235 -22.54 1.26 -17.55
N HIS A 236 -23.24 2.07 -16.78
CA HIS A 236 -23.86 3.32 -17.21
C HIS A 236 -23.32 4.52 -16.41
N ILE A 237 -22.00 4.66 -16.34
CA ILE A 237 -21.39 5.86 -15.76
C ILE A 237 -21.70 7.05 -16.68
N PRO A 238 -22.43 8.08 -16.21
CA PRO A 238 -22.79 9.22 -17.06
C PRO A 238 -21.52 9.87 -17.62
N PRO A 239 -21.42 10.09 -18.95
CA PRO A 239 -20.23 10.67 -19.56
C PRO A 239 -19.84 12.06 -19.03
N ASP A 240 -20.80 12.77 -18.44
CA ASP A 240 -20.67 14.10 -17.84
C ASP A 240 -20.53 14.06 -16.31
N LEU A 241 -20.33 12.88 -15.70
CA LEU A 241 -20.19 12.74 -14.26
C LEU A 241 -18.95 13.48 -13.75
N GLU A 242 -19.19 14.70 -13.27
CA GLU A 242 -18.17 15.53 -12.62
C GLU A 242 -17.70 14.88 -11.31
N HIS A 243 -16.41 14.98 -11.00
CA HIS A 243 -15.80 14.46 -9.78
C HIS A 243 -15.87 12.92 -9.57
N PHE A 244 -16.06 12.11 -10.63
CA PHE A 244 -15.93 10.65 -10.51
C PHE A 244 -14.64 10.18 -9.80
N PRO A 245 -13.44 10.77 -10.03
CA PRO A 245 -12.23 10.43 -9.26
C PRO A 245 -12.37 10.70 -7.76
N ALA A 246 -13.08 11.76 -7.37
CA ALA A 246 -13.32 12.06 -5.96
C ALA A 246 -14.16 10.95 -5.31
N TYR A 247 -15.14 10.43 -6.03
CA TYR A 247 -15.96 9.32 -5.57
C TYR A 247 -15.16 8.01 -5.45
N THR A 248 -14.29 7.68 -6.41
CA THR A 248 -13.35 6.55 -6.28
C THR A 248 -12.52 6.65 -5.00
N TYR A 249 -12.02 7.85 -4.70
CA TYR A 249 -11.27 8.09 -3.46
C TYR A 249 -12.15 7.94 -2.21
N HIS A 250 -13.39 8.44 -2.23
CA HIS A 250 -14.35 8.29 -1.13
C HIS A 250 -14.64 6.84 -0.80
N VAL A 251 -14.87 6.00 -1.81
CA VAL A 251 -15.06 4.57 -1.60
C VAL A 251 -13.88 3.99 -0.82
N HIS A 252 -12.65 4.31 -1.25
CA HIS A 252 -11.44 3.88 -0.55
C HIS A 252 -11.29 4.42 0.88
N ALA A 253 -11.67 5.68 1.10
CA ALA A 253 -11.50 6.35 2.39
C ALA A 253 -12.58 5.97 3.41
N SER A 254 -13.81 5.74 2.95
CA SER A 254 -14.99 5.60 3.79
C SER A 254 -15.37 4.15 4.05
N TYR A 255 -15.09 3.22 3.13
CA TYR A 255 -15.56 1.83 3.22
C TYR A 255 -14.62 0.95 4.04
N TYR A 256 -13.46 1.50 4.44
CA TYR A 256 -12.45 0.80 5.19
C TYR A 256 -12.11 1.54 6.47
N PHE A 257 -12.04 0.80 7.57
CA PHE A 257 -11.34 1.24 8.76
C PHE A 257 -9.86 0.88 8.65
N PHE A 258 -9.04 1.67 9.33
CA PHE A 258 -7.59 1.53 9.27
C PHE A 258 -7.11 0.65 10.42
N SER A 259 -6.22 -0.30 10.13
CA SER A 259 -5.65 -1.24 11.09
C SER A 259 -4.13 -1.31 10.94
N ILE A 260 -3.42 -1.56 12.04
CA ILE A 260 -1.96 -1.64 12.10
C ILE A 260 -1.56 -3.01 12.59
N TRP A 261 -0.81 -3.75 11.77
CA TRP A 261 -0.35 -5.09 12.11
C TRP A 261 1.16 -5.11 12.26
N GLU A 262 1.62 -5.78 13.32
CA GLU A 262 3.03 -6.03 13.59
C GLU A 262 3.36 -7.49 13.28
N ALA A 263 4.45 -7.76 12.57
CA ALA A 263 4.90 -9.13 12.30
C ALA A 263 5.17 -9.91 13.60
N ALA A 264 5.04 -11.23 13.55
CA ALA A 264 5.35 -12.10 14.68
C ALA A 264 6.81 -11.97 15.13
N GLU A 265 7.09 -12.32 16.39
CA GLU A 265 8.48 -12.32 16.89
C GLU A 265 9.36 -13.24 16.05
N GLY A 266 10.56 -12.76 15.68
CA GLY A 266 11.48 -13.49 14.80
C GLY A 266 11.01 -13.65 13.34
N GLU A 267 9.86 -13.11 12.95
CA GLU A 267 9.38 -13.09 11.58
C GLU A 267 9.36 -11.67 11.01
N GLU A 268 9.21 -11.57 9.69
CA GLU A 268 9.11 -10.31 8.98
C GLU A 268 8.09 -10.36 7.84
N PHE A 269 7.57 -9.19 7.48
CA PHE A 269 6.89 -8.99 6.22
C PHE A 269 7.91 -8.81 5.10
N ILE A 270 7.64 -9.41 3.94
CA ILE A 270 8.43 -9.19 2.73
C ILE A 270 7.84 -8.04 1.92
N LEU A 271 8.61 -7.50 0.98
CA LEU A 271 8.16 -6.48 0.05
C LEU A 271 8.24 -7.01 -1.39
N THR A 272 7.19 -6.81 -2.17
CA THR A 272 7.14 -7.20 -3.59
C THR A 272 6.97 -5.98 -4.47
N GLN A 273 7.34 -6.08 -5.75
CA GLN A 273 7.21 -4.98 -6.71
C GLN A 273 5.80 -4.36 -6.76
N ASN A 274 4.77 -5.19 -6.60
CA ASN A 274 3.37 -4.78 -6.61
C ASN A 274 2.69 -4.86 -5.23
N GLY A 275 3.46 -4.88 -4.14
CA GLY A 275 2.97 -5.12 -2.77
C GLY A 275 2.15 -3.99 -2.13
N PHE A 276 1.89 -2.90 -2.85
CA PHE A 276 1.11 -1.76 -2.33
C PHE A 276 -0.33 -1.79 -2.83
N GLY A 277 -1.24 -2.00 -1.89
CA GLY A 277 -2.68 -2.00 -2.17
C GLY A 277 -3.20 -3.31 -2.72
N LEU A 278 -2.54 -4.44 -2.41
CA LEU A 278 -3.02 -5.77 -2.76
C LEU A 278 -4.29 -6.11 -1.97
N TRP A 279 -5.20 -6.81 -2.63
CA TRP A 279 -6.44 -7.26 -2.04
C TRP A 279 -6.31 -8.67 -1.47
N GLU A 280 -6.98 -8.89 -0.35
CA GLU A 280 -7.15 -10.21 0.25
C GLU A 280 -8.58 -10.40 0.71
N GLY A 281 -9.05 -11.62 0.56
CA GLY A 281 -10.35 -12.05 1.05
C GLY A 281 -11.53 -11.69 0.16
N LEU A 282 -12.63 -12.41 0.38
CA LEU A 282 -13.89 -12.27 -0.34
C LEU A 282 -15.04 -12.01 0.64
N ALA A 283 -15.93 -11.08 0.29
CA ALA A 283 -17.25 -10.92 0.88
C ALA A 283 -18.29 -11.24 -0.19
N ASP A 284 -19.07 -12.30 -0.01
CA ASP A 284 -20.08 -12.77 -0.99
C ASP A 284 -19.52 -12.96 -2.41
N GLY A 285 -18.28 -13.46 -2.49
CA GLY A 285 -17.59 -13.68 -3.76
C GLY A 285 -16.91 -12.44 -4.33
N TYR A 286 -17.22 -11.25 -3.83
CA TYR A 286 -16.53 -10.03 -4.20
C TYR A 286 -15.20 -9.94 -3.46
N PRO A 287 -14.08 -9.66 -4.16
CA PRO A 287 -12.80 -9.45 -3.49
C PRO A 287 -12.88 -8.22 -2.57
N ASP A 288 -11.81 -8.01 -1.79
CA ASP A 288 -11.58 -6.80 -1.00
C ASP A 288 -12.12 -6.84 0.45
N LEU A 289 -11.70 -7.81 1.25
CA LEU A 289 -11.87 -7.71 2.71
C LEU A 289 -10.76 -6.90 3.37
N HIS A 290 -9.53 -7.09 2.87
CA HIS A 290 -8.34 -6.41 3.34
C HIS A 290 -7.59 -5.81 2.17
N ARG A 291 -7.08 -4.60 2.36
CA ARG A 291 -6.09 -3.98 1.49
C ARG A 291 -4.77 -3.81 2.20
N ILE A 292 -3.73 -4.40 1.63
CA ILE A 292 -2.44 -4.61 2.31
C ILE A 292 -1.41 -3.60 1.81
N PHE A 293 -0.70 -2.97 2.75
CA PHE A 293 0.42 -2.07 2.47
C PHE A 293 1.58 -2.36 3.40
N ILE A 294 2.66 -2.93 2.87
CA ILE A 294 3.88 -3.19 3.64
C ILE A 294 4.75 -1.93 3.68
N VAL A 295 4.99 -1.41 4.88
CA VAL A 295 5.82 -0.19 5.07
C VAL A 295 7.14 -0.47 5.76
N SER A 296 7.34 -1.68 6.30
CA SER A 296 8.61 -2.18 6.83
C SER A 296 8.54 -3.70 7.06
N PRO A 297 9.67 -4.36 7.36
CA PRO A 297 9.69 -5.76 7.81
C PRO A 297 8.80 -6.04 9.03
N ARG A 298 8.52 -5.02 9.85
CA ARG A 298 7.76 -5.18 11.10
C ARG A 298 6.32 -4.69 11.01
N ILE A 299 5.96 -3.83 10.05
CA ILE A 299 4.68 -3.12 10.03
C ILE A 299 3.99 -3.29 8.68
N ALA A 300 2.74 -3.76 8.73
CA ALA A 300 1.77 -3.66 7.66
C ALA A 300 0.63 -2.71 8.06
N LEU A 301 0.28 -1.79 7.16
CA LEU A 301 -0.91 -0.96 7.28
C LEU A 301 -2.02 -1.62 6.47
N ILE A 302 -3.15 -1.90 7.12
CA ILE A 302 -4.25 -2.63 6.50
C ILE A 302 -5.49 -1.74 6.48
N LEU A 303 -6.12 -1.64 5.31
CA LEU A 303 -7.47 -1.12 5.20
C LEU A 303 -8.43 -2.31 5.28
N CYS A 304 -9.18 -2.41 6.37
CA CYS A 304 -10.14 -3.49 6.63
C CYS A 304 -11.53 -3.00 6.24
N LYS A 305 -12.25 -3.77 5.42
CA LYS A 305 -13.61 -3.44 5.00
C LYS A 305 -14.53 -3.30 6.22
N ASN A 306 -15.43 -2.32 6.22
CA ASN A 306 -16.28 -2.01 7.36
C ASN A 306 -17.19 -3.18 7.79
N VAL A 307 -17.48 -4.14 6.91
CA VAL A 307 -18.18 -5.39 7.26
C VAL A 307 -17.45 -6.21 8.34
N LEU A 308 -16.13 -6.05 8.46
CA LEU A 308 -15.31 -6.72 9.47
C LEU A 308 -15.37 -6.03 10.85
N ARG A 309 -16.06 -4.89 10.98
CA ARG A 309 -16.25 -4.23 12.26
C ARG A 309 -17.10 -5.10 13.19
N PRO A 310 -16.81 -5.17 14.50
CA PRO A 310 -17.59 -5.97 15.45
C PRO A 310 -19.09 -5.68 15.40
N GLU A 311 -19.47 -4.41 15.30
CA GLU A 311 -20.86 -3.96 15.20
C GLU A 311 -21.56 -4.40 13.90
N MET A 312 -20.81 -4.66 12.83
CA MET A 312 -21.33 -5.13 11.54
C MET A 312 -21.30 -6.65 11.41
N LYS A 313 -20.40 -7.34 12.11
CA LYS A 313 -20.27 -8.81 12.06
C LYS A 313 -21.53 -9.54 12.51
N ALA A 314 -22.22 -9.02 13.54
CA ALA A 314 -23.49 -9.57 13.99
C ALA A 314 -24.53 -9.54 12.87
N ILE A 315 -24.53 -8.46 12.09
CA ILE A 315 -25.44 -8.33 10.95
C ILE A 315 -24.99 -9.27 9.82
N ALA A 316 -23.69 -9.36 9.53
CA ALA A 316 -23.14 -10.28 8.52
C ALA A 316 -23.53 -11.73 8.76
N TYR A 317 -23.54 -12.13 10.03
CA TYR A 317 -24.01 -13.46 10.42
C TYR A 317 -25.51 -13.65 10.16
N ILE A 318 -26.35 -12.70 10.55
CA ILE A 318 -27.81 -12.76 10.34
C ILE A 318 -28.13 -12.81 8.84
N THR A 319 -27.44 -12.00 8.04
CA THR A 319 -27.64 -11.88 6.59
C THR A 319 -26.90 -12.96 5.79
N ARG A 320 -26.24 -13.91 6.45
CA ARG A 320 -25.49 -15.03 5.84
C ARG A 320 -24.43 -14.59 4.82
N VAL A 321 -23.76 -13.47 5.08
CA VAL A 321 -22.64 -13.03 4.24
C VAL A 321 -21.50 -14.03 4.37
N SER A 322 -21.06 -14.55 3.24
CA SER A 322 -19.93 -15.46 3.14
C SER A 322 -18.64 -14.64 3.15
N LEU A 323 -17.96 -14.66 4.30
CA LEU A 323 -16.63 -14.07 4.45
C LEU A 323 -15.57 -15.16 4.28
N ARG A 324 -14.67 -15.01 3.31
CA ARG A 324 -13.55 -15.94 3.07
C ARG A 324 -12.25 -15.18 3.08
N SER A 325 -11.40 -15.38 4.10
CA SER A 325 -10.05 -14.82 4.13
C SER A 325 -9.15 -15.65 5.03
N SER A 326 -7.87 -15.73 4.64
CA SER A 326 -6.79 -16.34 5.39
C SER A 326 -6.32 -15.52 6.59
N LEU A 327 -6.84 -14.30 6.71
CA LEU A 327 -6.49 -13.28 7.70
C LEU A 327 -7.68 -12.91 8.61
N LEU A 328 -8.84 -13.55 8.47
CA LEU A 328 -10.05 -13.25 9.28
C LEU A 328 -9.81 -13.40 10.78
N ASP A 329 -8.94 -14.33 11.17
CA ASP A 329 -8.62 -14.66 12.56
C ASP A 329 -7.68 -13.63 13.22
N VAL A 330 -7.14 -12.67 12.46
CA VAL A 330 -6.43 -11.51 13.05
C VAL A 330 -7.41 -10.63 13.83
N ASN A 331 -8.67 -10.53 13.36
CA ASN A 331 -9.76 -9.80 14.00
C ASN A 331 -9.37 -8.41 14.57
N PRO A 332 -8.81 -7.51 13.75
CA PRO A 332 -8.34 -6.22 14.26
C PRO A 332 -9.50 -5.33 14.72
N ALA A 333 -9.32 -4.68 15.85
CA ALA A 333 -10.27 -3.68 16.33
C ALA A 333 -10.14 -2.38 15.49
N PRO A 334 -11.27 -1.72 15.15
CA PRO A 334 -11.20 -0.38 14.57
C PRO A 334 -10.58 0.63 15.56
N PRO A 335 -10.02 1.75 15.08
CA PRO A 335 -9.51 2.77 15.98
C PRO A 335 -10.61 3.33 16.86
N THR A 336 -10.27 3.61 18.11
CA THR A 336 -11.16 4.29 19.05
C THR A 336 -11.09 5.80 18.81
N PRO A 337 -12.17 6.45 18.36
CA PRO A 337 -12.16 7.89 18.14
C PRO A 337 -12.25 8.65 19.47
N ILE A 338 -11.48 9.74 19.57
CA ILE A 338 -11.55 10.75 20.63
C ILE A 338 -11.92 12.06 19.94
N TYR A 339 -13.20 12.41 20.01
CA TYR A 339 -13.73 13.61 19.35
C TYR A 339 -13.50 14.84 20.22
N ALA A 340 -12.98 15.92 19.61
CA ALA A 340 -12.58 17.12 20.34
C ALA A 340 -13.76 17.85 21.01
N SER A 341 -14.97 17.69 20.47
CA SER A 341 -16.20 18.32 20.98
C SER A 341 -17.14 17.33 21.69
N GLY A 342 -16.65 16.13 22.02
CA GLY A 342 -17.50 15.02 22.43
C GLY A 342 -18.15 14.33 21.22
N PRO A 343 -19.12 13.42 21.44
CA PRO A 343 -19.71 12.62 20.37
C PRO A 343 -20.22 13.49 19.20
N ILE A 344 -19.95 13.05 17.96
CA ILE A 344 -20.45 13.74 16.76
C ILE A 344 -21.97 13.91 16.86
N SER A 345 -22.46 15.12 16.61
CA SER A 345 -23.88 15.43 16.70
C SER A 345 -24.70 14.62 15.68
N ARG A 346 -26.02 14.51 15.91
CA ARG A 346 -26.92 13.91 14.90
C ARG A 346 -26.92 14.73 13.61
N ALA A 347 -26.91 16.06 13.73
CA ALA A 347 -26.91 16.98 12.59
C ALA A 347 -25.72 16.76 11.65
N ASP A 348 -24.54 16.51 12.20
CA ASP A 348 -23.31 16.23 11.42
C ASP A 348 -23.32 14.84 10.77
N ARG A 349 -24.24 13.96 11.15
CA ARG A 349 -24.40 12.60 10.58
C ARG A 349 -25.57 12.49 9.61
N ASN A 350 -26.32 13.56 9.41
CA ASN A 350 -27.56 13.51 8.63
C ASN A 350 -27.33 13.38 7.12
N SER A 351 -26.18 13.84 6.60
CA SER A 351 -25.81 13.71 5.19
C SER A 351 -24.30 13.63 4.97
N ALA A 352 -23.88 13.15 3.80
CA ALA A 352 -22.48 13.11 3.40
C ALA A 352 -21.85 14.52 3.44
N ILE A 353 -22.59 15.55 3.01
CA ILE A 353 -22.14 16.94 3.02
C ILE A 353 -21.93 17.45 4.46
N SER A 354 -22.88 17.20 5.37
CA SER A 354 -22.77 17.62 6.78
C SER A 354 -21.55 17.01 7.46
N LEU A 355 -21.31 15.72 7.21
CA LEU A 355 -20.17 15.00 7.77
C LEU A 355 -18.84 15.50 7.19
N ALA A 356 -18.77 15.75 5.89
CA ALA A 356 -17.61 16.34 5.24
C ALA A 356 -17.30 17.73 5.80
N ARG A 357 -18.34 18.54 6.07
CA ARG A 357 -18.19 19.86 6.70
C ARG A 357 -17.62 19.75 8.11
N TYR A 358 -18.17 18.87 8.95
CA TYR A 358 -17.65 18.63 10.30
C TYR A 358 -16.17 18.23 10.28
N ARG A 359 -15.81 17.23 9.46
CA ARG A 359 -14.42 16.72 9.36
C ARG A 359 -13.44 17.79 8.88
N SER A 360 -13.91 18.73 8.08
CA SER A 360 -13.10 19.85 7.56
C SER A 360 -12.99 21.03 8.55
N SER A 361 -13.85 21.08 9.56
CA SER A 361 -13.87 22.15 10.56
C SER A 361 -12.64 22.11 11.48
N GLN A 362 -12.37 23.23 12.16
CA GLN A 362 -11.32 23.30 13.17
C GLN A 362 -11.54 22.31 14.31
N THR A 363 -12.80 22.10 14.72
CA THR A 363 -13.17 21.12 15.73
C THR A 363 -12.85 19.70 15.28
N GLY A 364 -13.32 19.32 14.08
CA GLY A 364 -13.04 18.00 13.52
C GLY A 364 -11.55 17.73 13.31
N ALA A 365 -10.78 18.75 12.94
CA ALA A 365 -9.32 18.64 12.75
C ALA A 365 -8.57 18.23 14.03
N ASN A 366 -9.14 18.52 15.21
CA ASN A 366 -8.57 18.17 16.51
C ASN A 366 -8.96 16.77 17.00
N ASP A 367 -9.85 16.06 16.29
CA ASP A 367 -10.18 14.68 16.61
C ASP A 367 -8.93 13.79 16.55
N SER A 368 -8.86 12.82 17.45
CA SER A 368 -7.77 11.85 17.52
C SER A 368 -8.30 10.43 17.46
N PHE A 369 -7.44 9.50 17.04
CA PHE A 369 -7.79 8.11 16.81
C PHE A 369 -6.73 7.23 17.46
N VAL A 370 -7.15 6.42 18.44
CA VAL A 370 -6.27 5.48 19.13
C VAL A 370 -6.36 4.13 18.46
N PHE A 371 -5.24 3.66 17.91
CA PHE A 371 -5.09 2.37 17.26
C PHE A 371 -4.47 1.38 18.25
N LYS A 372 -5.00 0.16 18.29
CA LYS A 372 -4.29 -0.99 18.85
C LYS A 372 -3.44 -1.60 17.74
N ILE A 373 -2.18 -1.90 18.05
CA ILE A 373 -1.27 -2.58 17.13
C ILE A 373 -1.47 -4.08 17.31
N ALA A 374 -1.96 -4.75 16.27
CA ALA A 374 -2.19 -6.19 16.31
C ALA A 374 -0.87 -6.92 16.04
N LYS A 375 -0.24 -7.48 17.08
CA LYS A 375 0.91 -8.37 16.92
C LYS A 375 0.44 -9.72 16.40
N LEU A 376 0.88 -10.07 15.19
CA LEU A 376 0.47 -11.28 14.51
C LEU A 376 1.14 -12.52 15.11
N SER A 377 0.46 -13.66 15.01
CA SER A 377 1.12 -14.95 15.15
C SER A 377 2.02 -15.24 13.93
N ARG A 378 2.94 -16.20 14.09
CA ARG A 378 3.79 -16.67 12.99
C ARG A 378 2.95 -17.14 11.79
N ARG A 379 1.89 -17.91 12.05
CA ARG A 379 0.96 -18.38 11.00
C ARG A 379 0.33 -17.20 10.25
N GLN A 380 -0.16 -16.18 10.96
CA GLN A 380 -0.77 -14.99 10.35
C GLN A 380 0.23 -14.16 9.55
N THR A 381 1.47 -14.03 10.03
CA THR A 381 2.55 -13.34 9.30
C THR A 381 2.87 -14.06 7.98
N LEU A 382 2.98 -15.39 8.03
CA LEU A 382 3.21 -16.23 6.85
C LEU A 382 2.01 -16.22 5.88
N ALA A 383 0.78 -16.19 6.41
CA ALA A 383 -0.43 -16.05 5.60
C ALA A 383 -0.44 -14.71 4.85
N LEU A 384 -0.10 -13.61 5.54
CA LEU A 384 0.02 -12.29 4.90
C LEU A 384 1.10 -12.31 3.81
N ASN A 385 2.29 -12.82 4.10
CA ASN A 385 3.36 -12.96 3.10
C ASN A 385 2.93 -13.83 1.92
N SER A 386 2.10 -14.86 2.15
CA SER A 386 1.56 -15.69 1.07
C SER A 386 0.70 -14.88 0.11
N VAL A 387 -0.10 -13.92 0.59
CA VAL A 387 -0.84 -13.00 -0.28
C VAL A 387 0.11 -12.23 -1.19
N LEU A 388 1.21 -11.72 -0.64
CA LEU A 388 2.21 -11.00 -1.41
C LEU A 388 2.83 -11.90 -2.49
N LEU A 389 3.21 -13.13 -2.12
CA LEU A 389 3.87 -14.09 -3.01
C LEU A 389 2.96 -14.61 -4.13
N VAL A 390 1.67 -14.87 -3.87
CA VAL A 390 0.70 -15.26 -4.92
C VAL A 390 0.57 -14.18 -5.99
N ASN A 391 0.76 -12.91 -5.62
CA ASN A 391 0.62 -11.79 -6.53
C ASN A 391 1.92 -11.44 -7.27
N VAL A 392 3.03 -12.13 -7.02
CA VAL A 392 4.31 -11.86 -7.70
C VAL A 392 4.28 -12.44 -9.11
N LYS A 393 4.56 -11.60 -10.10
CA LYS A 393 4.66 -12.02 -11.52
C LYS A 393 6.03 -12.65 -11.80
N GLN A 394 6.13 -13.40 -12.91
CA GLN A 394 7.39 -13.95 -13.40
C GLN A 394 8.47 -12.89 -13.67
N THR A 395 8.06 -11.66 -14.01
CA THR A 395 8.94 -10.50 -14.19
C THR A 395 9.11 -9.66 -12.93
N GLY A 396 8.59 -10.14 -11.79
CA GLY A 396 8.54 -9.42 -10.54
C GLY A 396 9.83 -9.55 -9.72
N SER A 397 9.78 -9.00 -8.51
CA SER A 397 10.89 -9.09 -7.56
C SER A 397 10.43 -9.03 -6.11
N LEU A 398 11.31 -9.52 -5.23
CA LEU A 398 11.14 -9.53 -3.79
C LEU A 398 12.28 -8.78 -3.11
N THR A 399 11.97 -8.10 -2.01
CA THR A 399 12.94 -7.52 -1.08
C THR A 399 12.57 -7.95 0.33
N PHE A 400 13.58 -8.31 1.11
CA PHE A 400 13.44 -8.79 2.49
C PHE A 400 14.66 -8.36 3.31
N LEU A 401 14.56 -8.42 4.63
CA LEU A 401 15.64 -7.99 5.53
C LEU A 401 16.49 -9.19 5.97
N SER A 402 15.86 -10.30 6.37
CA SER A 402 16.54 -11.48 6.91
C SER A 402 16.47 -12.67 5.95
N ARG A 403 17.64 -13.17 5.55
CA ARG A 403 17.76 -14.42 4.76
C ARG A 403 17.09 -15.61 5.45
N GLY A 404 17.26 -15.75 6.77
CA GLY A 404 16.65 -16.83 7.54
C GLY A 404 15.12 -16.74 7.57
N SER A 405 14.57 -15.54 7.77
CA SER A 405 13.11 -15.33 7.76
C SER A 405 12.52 -15.52 6.37
N MET A 406 13.21 -15.07 5.32
CA MET A 406 12.80 -15.29 3.94
C MET A 406 12.81 -16.79 3.57
N LEU A 407 13.83 -17.55 3.99
CA LEU A 407 13.90 -19.00 3.75
C LEU A 407 12.71 -19.73 4.39
N ARG A 408 12.37 -19.39 5.64
CA ARG A 408 11.18 -19.94 6.31
C ARG A 408 9.90 -19.55 5.60
N THR A 409 9.78 -18.29 5.18
CA THR A 409 8.62 -17.79 4.42
C THR A 409 8.44 -18.53 3.10
N ALA A 410 9.50 -18.68 2.31
CA ALA A 410 9.46 -19.36 1.01
C ALA A 410 9.12 -20.86 1.16
N ARG A 411 9.73 -21.55 2.13
CA ARG A 411 9.41 -22.97 2.41
C ARG A 411 7.96 -23.14 2.87
N ALA A 412 7.49 -22.28 3.77
CA ALA A 412 6.10 -22.32 4.23
C ALA A 412 5.12 -22.08 3.07
N PHE A 413 5.39 -21.09 2.22
CA PHE A 413 4.57 -20.80 1.04
C PHE A 413 4.44 -22.01 0.11
N ARG A 414 5.56 -22.66 -0.23
CA ARG A 414 5.59 -23.85 -1.10
C ARG A 414 4.93 -25.08 -0.47
N SER A 415 4.92 -25.19 0.86
CA SER A 415 4.32 -26.33 1.54
C SER A 415 2.80 -26.39 1.41
N PHE A 416 2.15 -25.28 1.02
CA PHE A 416 0.71 -25.23 0.77
C PHE A 416 0.38 -25.67 -0.67
N PRO A 417 -0.42 -26.73 -0.87
CA PRO A 417 -0.75 -27.25 -2.21
C PRO A 417 -1.36 -26.21 -3.16
N ALA A 418 -2.18 -25.29 -2.63
CA ALA A 418 -2.80 -24.22 -3.42
C ALA A 418 -1.79 -23.25 -4.06
N ASN A 419 -0.57 -23.21 -3.53
CA ASN A 419 0.50 -22.32 -3.99
C ASN A 419 1.51 -23.03 -4.89
N PHE A 420 1.29 -24.30 -5.27
CA PHE A 420 2.28 -25.11 -5.99
C PHE A 420 2.89 -24.37 -7.19
N LEU A 421 2.05 -23.87 -8.12
CA LEU A 421 2.50 -23.17 -9.32
C LEU A 421 3.27 -21.87 -9.02
N ALA A 422 2.76 -21.04 -8.11
CA ALA A 422 3.44 -19.80 -7.70
C ALA A 422 4.73 -20.09 -6.91
N GLY A 423 4.76 -21.22 -6.21
CA GLY A 423 5.88 -21.67 -5.39
C GLY A 423 7.10 -22.11 -6.19
N GLU A 424 6.91 -22.53 -7.45
CA GLU A 424 8.02 -22.88 -8.34
C GLU A 424 8.94 -21.69 -8.62
N LEU A 425 8.38 -20.47 -8.63
CA LEU A 425 9.15 -19.22 -8.77
C LEU A 425 10.15 -19.00 -7.62
N LEU A 426 10.01 -19.71 -6.50
CA LEU A 426 10.86 -19.57 -5.32
C LEU A 426 11.89 -20.70 -5.17
N ILE A 427 11.91 -21.70 -6.06
CA ILE A 427 12.91 -22.78 -5.99
C ILE A 427 14.33 -22.23 -6.02
N PRO A 428 14.71 -21.36 -6.98
CA PRO A 428 16.09 -20.87 -7.04
C PRO A 428 16.45 -20.04 -5.81
N LEU A 429 15.50 -19.28 -5.25
CA LEU A 429 15.69 -18.53 -4.02
C LEU A 429 15.96 -19.46 -2.83
N ILE A 430 15.17 -20.53 -2.68
CA ILE A 430 15.33 -21.48 -1.57
C ILE A 430 16.68 -22.16 -1.63
N ALA A 431 17.15 -22.56 -2.82
CA ALA A 431 18.48 -23.14 -3.00
C ALA A 431 19.57 -22.17 -2.54
N GLN A 432 19.59 -20.95 -3.10
CA GLN A 432 20.59 -19.92 -2.76
C GLN A 432 20.60 -19.53 -1.28
N LEU A 433 19.42 -19.44 -0.65
CA LEU A 433 19.31 -19.16 0.78
C LEU A 433 19.75 -20.33 1.67
N THR A 434 19.57 -21.58 1.21
CA THR A 434 20.01 -22.76 1.96
C THR A 434 21.55 -22.84 1.96
N ASP A 435 22.17 -22.69 0.79
CA ASP A 435 23.63 -22.78 0.62
C ASP A 435 24.37 -21.72 1.46
N THR A 436 23.82 -20.50 1.55
CA THR A 436 24.42 -19.43 2.36
C THR A 436 24.27 -19.66 3.86
N THR A 437 23.15 -20.23 4.33
CA THR A 437 22.97 -20.53 5.76
C THR A 437 23.89 -21.63 6.27
N GLU A 438 24.24 -22.61 5.44
CA GLU A 438 25.19 -23.66 5.82
C GLU A 438 26.63 -23.13 5.92
N THR A 439 26.96 -22.15 5.08
CA THR A 439 28.29 -21.52 5.08
C THR A 439 28.52 -20.63 6.31
N GLU A 440 27.49 -19.96 6.83
CA GLU A 440 27.60 -19.10 8.03
C GLU A 440 27.68 -19.89 9.35
N VAL A 441 27.17 -21.12 9.40
CA VAL A 441 27.22 -21.98 10.60
C VAL A 441 28.55 -22.78 10.68
N SER A 442 29.22 -22.97 9.55
CA SER A 442 30.46 -23.74 9.46
C SER A 442 31.73 -23.19 10.15
N PRO A 443 31.91 -21.88 10.44
CA PRO A 443 33.14 -21.41 11.10
C PRO A 443 33.22 -21.75 12.60
N LEU A 444 32.13 -22.23 13.22
CA LEU A 444 32.06 -22.50 14.67
C LEU A 444 32.14 -23.99 15.04
N ARG A 445 32.27 -24.90 14.07
CA ARG A 445 32.59 -26.32 14.36
C ARG A 445 34.10 -26.54 14.32
N GLN A 446 34.80 -25.99 15.32
CA GLN A 446 36.02 -26.67 15.78
C GLN A 446 35.58 -27.90 16.60
N PRO A 447 36.08 -29.11 16.29
CA PRO A 447 35.79 -30.27 17.11
C PRO A 447 36.40 -30.08 18.51
N PRO A 448 35.70 -30.45 19.59
CA PRO A 448 36.34 -30.58 20.89
C PRO A 448 37.45 -31.62 20.76
N ALA A 449 38.61 -31.33 21.34
CA ALA A 449 39.69 -32.28 21.49
C ALA A 449 39.15 -33.59 22.08
N ALA A 450 39.51 -34.69 21.45
CA ALA A 450 39.15 -36.03 21.85
C ALA A 450 39.53 -36.30 23.32
N VAL A 451 38.53 -36.65 24.12
CA VAL A 451 38.74 -37.40 25.36
C VAL A 451 38.20 -38.79 25.07
N LEU A 452 39.12 -39.76 25.04
CA LEU A 452 38.80 -41.17 25.15
C LEU A 452 38.08 -41.40 26.48
N ASP A 453 36.93 -42.04 26.47
CA ASP A 453 36.69 -43.11 27.44
C ASP A 453 35.69 -44.15 26.93
N GLN A 454 35.87 -45.35 27.47
CA GLN A 454 35.40 -46.65 27.00
C GLN A 454 33.94 -46.98 27.34
N ASP A 455 33.40 -47.93 26.55
CA ASP A 455 32.40 -48.97 26.85
C ASP A 455 31.08 -48.63 27.56
N VAL A 456 29.97 -49.08 26.98
CA VAL A 456 29.12 -50.17 27.51
C VAL A 456 27.88 -50.38 26.60
N ASP A 457 27.75 -51.62 26.15
CA ASP A 457 26.61 -52.44 25.71
C ASP A 457 25.27 -51.84 25.23
N ALA A 458 24.85 -52.37 24.07
CA ALA A 458 23.48 -52.38 23.55
C ALA A 458 22.58 -53.36 24.35
N PRO A 459 21.24 -53.25 24.22
CA PRO A 459 20.62 -54.18 23.27
C PRO A 459 19.46 -53.63 22.43
N THR A 460 19.36 -54.29 21.28
CA THR A 460 18.33 -54.31 20.24
C THR A 460 16.89 -54.40 20.74
N LEU A 461 15.98 -53.63 20.15
CA LEU A 461 14.54 -53.94 20.12
C LEU A 461 13.90 -53.54 18.80
N VAL A 462 13.24 -54.55 18.20
CA VAL A 462 12.53 -54.58 16.93
C VAL A 462 11.06 -54.25 17.16
N ALA A 463 10.45 -53.39 16.32
CA ALA A 463 9.02 -53.38 15.97
C ALA A 463 8.78 -52.37 14.83
N SER A 464 8.48 -52.80 13.60
CA SER A 464 7.15 -53.13 13.07
C SER A 464 6.27 -51.89 12.80
N THR A 465 6.32 -51.43 11.54
CA THR A 465 5.40 -50.49 10.89
C THR A 465 4.01 -51.09 10.66
N PRO A 466 2.94 -50.29 10.76
CA PRO A 466 1.72 -50.52 10.00
C PRO A 466 1.50 -49.41 8.96
N THR A 467 1.37 -49.87 7.71
CA THR A 467 0.92 -49.12 6.54
C THR A 467 -0.52 -48.62 6.76
N LEU A 468 -0.75 -47.32 6.69
CA LEU A 468 -2.08 -46.73 6.69
C LEU A 468 -2.36 -46.10 5.31
N VAL A 469 -3.39 -46.62 4.64
CA VAL A 469 -3.90 -46.17 3.35
C VAL A 469 -4.57 -44.80 3.53
N ALA A 470 -4.10 -43.79 2.79
CA ALA A 470 -4.70 -42.46 2.76
C ALA A 470 -5.90 -42.42 1.78
N PRO A 471 -7.03 -41.78 2.13
CA PRO A 471 -8.13 -41.56 1.20
C PRO A 471 -7.79 -40.44 0.21
N THR A 472 -8.30 -40.60 -1.01
CA THR A 472 -8.21 -39.66 -2.14
C THR A 472 -8.80 -38.30 -1.78
N ALA A 473 -7.98 -37.24 -1.91
CA ALA A 473 -8.40 -35.86 -1.76
C ALA A 473 -9.20 -35.37 -3.00
N PRO A 474 -10.25 -34.55 -2.81
CA PRO A 474 -11.00 -33.98 -3.93
C PRO A 474 -10.17 -32.93 -4.68
N THR A 475 -10.35 -32.90 -5.99
CA THR A 475 -9.69 -31.99 -6.95
C THR A 475 -9.91 -30.52 -6.57
N PRO A 476 -8.85 -29.70 -6.41
CA PRO A 476 -9.01 -28.28 -6.16
C PRO A 476 -9.57 -27.58 -7.40
N THR A 477 -10.66 -26.83 -7.20
CA THR A 477 -11.21 -25.90 -8.18
C THR A 477 -10.18 -24.80 -8.44
N PRO A 478 -9.95 -24.36 -9.70
CA PRO A 478 -8.96 -23.34 -10.01
C PRO A 478 -9.32 -22.01 -9.34
N THR A 479 -8.42 -21.51 -8.51
CA THR A 479 -8.47 -20.15 -7.96
C THR A 479 -8.30 -19.17 -9.11
N PRO A 480 -9.20 -18.19 -9.30
CA PRO A 480 -9.05 -17.18 -10.35
C PRO A 480 -7.78 -16.36 -10.08
N THR A 481 -6.90 -16.30 -11.08
CA THR A 481 -5.74 -15.43 -11.09
C THR A 481 -6.23 -13.99 -10.98
N LEU A 482 -6.00 -13.34 -9.83
CA LEU A 482 -6.37 -11.94 -9.61
C LEU A 482 -5.52 -11.05 -10.53
N VAL A 483 -6.12 -10.62 -11.64
CA VAL A 483 -5.62 -9.54 -12.48
C VAL A 483 -5.59 -8.25 -11.65
N ALA A 484 -4.63 -7.35 -11.92
CA ALA A 484 -4.58 -6.04 -11.28
C ALA A 484 -5.93 -5.31 -11.49
N PRO A 485 -6.64 -4.93 -10.43
CA PRO A 485 -7.96 -4.35 -10.55
C PRO A 485 -7.90 -2.94 -11.13
N THR A 486 -8.84 -2.62 -12.02
CA THR A 486 -9.00 -1.29 -12.63
C THR A 486 -9.62 -0.28 -11.67
N LEU A 487 -9.70 0.98 -12.10
CA LEU A 487 -10.45 2.01 -11.38
C LEU A 487 -11.92 1.58 -11.18
N VAL A 488 -12.52 0.95 -12.19
CA VAL A 488 -13.85 0.36 -12.14
C VAL A 488 -13.93 -0.74 -11.08
N ASP A 489 -12.94 -1.62 -10.98
CA ASP A 489 -12.87 -2.62 -9.91
C ASP A 489 -12.83 -1.95 -8.53
N ILE A 490 -12.01 -0.91 -8.35
CA ILE A 490 -11.96 -0.15 -7.09
C ILE A 490 -13.34 0.40 -6.68
N VAL A 491 -14.14 0.88 -7.63
CA VAL A 491 -15.45 1.47 -7.32
C VAL A 491 -16.56 0.41 -7.22
N LEU A 492 -16.59 -0.61 -8.10
CA LEU A 492 -17.51 -1.76 -8.04
C LEU A 492 -17.37 -2.53 -6.71
N HIS A 493 -16.13 -2.82 -6.28
CA HIS A 493 -15.87 -3.69 -5.13
C HIS A 493 -16.14 -3.01 -3.77
N GLY A 494 -16.01 -1.69 -3.73
CA GLY A 494 -16.50 -0.91 -2.60
C GLY A 494 -18.02 -0.94 -2.51
N LEU A 495 -18.74 -0.67 -3.60
CA LEU A 495 -20.17 -0.41 -3.57
C LEU A 495 -21.06 -1.61 -3.28
N ALA A 496 -20.68 -2.82 -3.69
CA ALA A 496 -21.37 -4.05 -3.30
C ALA A 496 -21.56 -4.18 -1.76
N SER A 497 -20.71 -3.51 -0.97
CA SER A 497 -20.76 -3.48 0.49
C SER A 497 -21.78 -2.51 1.11
N LEU A 498 -22.38 -1.61 0.33
CA LEU A 498 -23.30 -0.61 0.85
C LEU A 498 -24.77 -0.92 0.57
N ALA A 499 -25.13 -1.55 -0.56
CA ALA A 499 -26.42 -2.27 -0.65
C ALA A 499 -26.58 -3.18 0.57
N TYR A 500 -25.47 -3.79 0.98
CA TYR A 500 -25.35 -4.51 2.23
C TYR A 500 -25.51 -3.62 3.48
N PHE A 501 -24.80 -2.49 3.61
CA PHE A 501 -24.95 -1.56 4.75
C PHE A 501 -26.36 -0.98 4.91
N ILE A 502 -27.02 -0.61 3.81
CA ILE A 502 -28.39 -0.08 3.77
C ILE A 502 -29.38 -1.20 4.11
N TYR A 503 -29.22 -2.40 3.55
CA TYR A 503 -29.98 -3.59 3.95
C TYR A 503 -29.82 -3.91 5.44
N CYS A 504 -28.59 -3.79 5.97
CA CYS A 504 -28.28 -3.97 7.39
C CYS A 504 -28.97 -2.94 8.29
N ILE A 505 -28.92 -1.66 7.94
CA ILE A 505 -29.62 -0.60 8.67
C ILE A 505 -31.13 -0.83 8.63
N PHE A 506 -31.67 -1.22 7.48
CA PHE A 506 -33.09 -1.53 7.31
C PHE A 506 -33.50 -2.74 8.18
N LEU A 507 -32.68 -3.79 8.23
CA LEU A 507 -32.92 -4.96 9.08
C LEU A 507 -32.86 -4.62 10.57
N VAL A 508 -31.88 -3.81 11.00
CA VAL A 508 -31.78 -3.35 12.40
C VAL A 508 -33.01 -2.52 12.77
N PHE A 509 -33.48 -1.67 11.87
CA PHE A 509 -34.70 -0.89 12.06
C PHE A 509 -35.95 -1.76 12.16
N LEU A 510 -36.07 -2.80 11.32
CA LEU A 510 -37.17 -3.77 11.35
C LEU A 510 -37.17 -4.64 12.62
N VAL A 511 -36.00 -5.11 13.07
CA VAL A 511 -35.86 -5.87 14.32
C VAL A 511 -36.24 -4.98 15.52
N TYR A 512 -35.78 -3.72 15.53
CA TYR A 512 -36.15 -2.76 16.57
C TYR A 512 -37.66 -2.50 16.59
N LEU A 513 -38.29 -2.27 15.44
CA LEU A 513 -39.75 -2.13 15.31
C LEU A 513 -40.50 -3.38 15.77
N GLY A 514 -40.00 -4.57 15.46
CA GLY A 514 -40.57 -5.85 15.89
C GLY A 514 -40.54 -6.02 17.40
N ILE A 515 -39.41 -5.71 18.04
CA ILE A 515 -39.26 -5.78 19.52
C ILE A 515 -40.17 -4.78 20.22
N VAL A 516 -40.28 -3.54 19.70
CA VAL A 516 -41.18 -2.52 20.26
C VAL A 516 -42.65 -2.94 20.13
N LYS A 517 -43.06 -3.54 19.00
CA LYS A 517 -44.42 -4.06 18.81
C LYS A 517 -44.72 -5.22 19.75
N LEU A 518 -43.77 -6.15 19.92
CA LEU A 518 -43.93 -7.28 20.84
C LEU A 518 -44.05 -6.82 22.30
N ALA A 519 -43.26 -5.81 22.71
CA ALA A 519 -43.36 -5.22 24.04
C ALA A 519 -44.72 -4.56 24.28
N SER A 520 -45.31 -3.92 23.27
CA SER A 520 -46.66 -3.31 23.37
C SER A 520 -47.82 -4.31 23.39
N LEU A 521 -47.59 -5.57 23.02
CA LEU A 521 -48.58 -6.65 23.03
C LEU A 521 -48.56 -7.46 24.34
N VAL A 522 -47.51 -7.29 25.15
CA VAL A 522 -47.31 -7.98 26.44
C VAL A 522 -47.66 -7.06 27.63
N THR A 523 -47.86 -5.77 27.38
CA THR A 523 -48.48 -4.78 28.29
C THR A 523 -49.93 -4.56 27.92
#